data_AF-A0ABD3SQ73-F1
#
_entry.id   AF-A0ABD3SQ73-F1
#
_cell.length_a   1.000
_cell.length_b   1.000
_cell.length_c   1.000
_cell.angle_alpha   90.00
_cell.angle_beta   90.00
_cell.angle_gamma   90.00
#
_symmetry.space_group_name_H-M   'P 1'
#
loop_
_entity.id
_entity.type
_entity.pdbx_description
1 polymer ?
#
loop_
_entity_poly.entity_id
_entity_poly.type
_entity_poly.pdbx_seq_one_letter_code
_entity_poly.pdbx_strand_id
1 'polypeptide(L)'
;MGNAPSVAELPPEWEEILPNITREDIMRSSHKNCRVEEDKSVYLDDELFDLDEHVPSALAILRAAPHIKDIRFKLVPGMLIEERFWAALFGILQYGGIDIDHVAGKIDDDYETGDEGERFGKAQSRPEDYLETVRMRYDESNGLESNADSTNTPQFYLEEIRAQQAHIYRLQKSLREANHKTRKLALELHKEQRKKQQCNDINNQGIGVELHSDTLLKGSTCVLSSTPQKPHKGTWEMHRDCKDFLGLDNHLKDNLRKEKKKRLEEVRSQMKFILDTDDIKDSYGKWSCCGEEEYTANGCA
;
A
#
# COMPACT_ATOMS: atom_id res chain seq x y z
N MET A 1 18.94 34.44 24.68
CA MET A 1 17.89 35.01 23.81
C MET A 1 17.13 33.84 23.24
N GLY A 2 15.88 33.63 23.66
CA GLY A 2 15.07 32.52 23.15
C GLY A 2 14.57 32.89 21.76
N ASN A 3 14.94 32.11 20.74
CA ASN A 3 14.32 32.23 19.43
C ASN A 3 12.83 31.95 19.61
N ALA A 4 11.99 32.93 19.29
CA ALA A 4 10.56 32.69 19.19
C ALA A 4 10.35 31.53 18.19
N PRO A 5 9.54 30.51 18.54
CA PRO A 5 9.30 29.41 17.63
C PRO A 5 8.76 29.97 16.32
N SER A 6 9.44 29.66 15.22
CA SER A 6 9.00 30.03 13.87
C SER A 6 7.57 29.51 13.70
N VAL A 7 6.61 30.43 13.66
CA VAL A 7 5.21 30.09 13.41
C VAL A 7 5.12 29.94 11.90
N ALA A 8 4.98 28.71 11.42
CA ALA A 8 4.68 28.48 10.02
C ALA A 8 3.38 29.21 9.68
N GLU A 9 3.44 30.12 8.71
CA GLU A 9 2.27 30.77 8.14
C GLU A 9 1.62 29.79 7.15
N LEU A 10 0.30 29.65 7.22
CA LEU A 10 -0.44 28.81 6.30
C LEU A 10 -0.60 29.55 4.96
N PRO A 11 -0.53 28.84 3.83
CA PRO A 11 -0.86 29.43 2.54
C PRO A 11 -2.30 30.00 2.54
N PRO A 12 -2.55 31.20 1.99
CA PRO A 12 -3.86 31.84 2.00
C PRO A 12 -4.97 30.98 1.38
N GLU A 13 -4.64 30.18 0.37
CA GLU A 13 -5.56 29.25 -0.28
C GLU A 13 -6.15 28.20 0.69
N TRP A 14 -5.46 27.89 1.78
CA TRP A 14 -5.94 26.90 2.76
C TRP A 14 -6.97 27.49 3.72
N GLU A 15 -7.00 28.81 3.89
CA GLU A 15 -7.92 29.47 4.81
C GLU A 15 -9.40 29.28 4.41
N GLU A 16 -9.67 29.18 3.10
CA GLU A 16 -11.02 28.93 2.58
C GLU A 16 -11.41 27.44 2.64
N ILE A 17 -10.42 26.55 2.52
CA ILE A 17 -10.65 25.09 2.45
C ILE A 17 -10.83 24.51 3.85
N LEU A 18 -9.92 24.85 4.77
CA LEU A 18 -9.81 24.24 6.10
C LEU A 18 -11.13 24.22 6.89
N PRO A 19 -11.94 25.30 6.96
CA PRO A 19 -13.19 25.31 7.73
C PRO A 19 -14.24 24.31 7.23
N ASN A 20 -14.14 23.86 5.99
CA ASN A 20 -15.13 23.03 5.32
C ASN A 20 -14.78 21.54 5.34
N ILE A 21 -13.58 21.18 5.79
CA ILE A 21 -13.12 19.79 5.79
C ILE A 21 -13.89 18.98 6.84
N THR A 22 -14.58 17.94 6.38
CA THR A 22 -15.31 17.01 7.24
C THR A 22 -14.51 15.74 7.52
N ARG A 23 -15.01 14.93 8.47
CA ARG A 23 -14.46 13.61 8.75
C ARG A 23 -14.52 12.71 7.51
N GLU A 24 -15.62 12.79 6.77
CA GLU A 24 -15.88 12.01 5.57
C GLU A 24 -14.92 12.36 4.44
N ASP A 25 -14.52 13.63 4.33
CA ASP A 25 -13.53 14.08 3.34
C ASP A 25 -12.14 13.51 3.63
N ILE A 26 -11.72 13.52 4.90
CA ILE A 26 -10.46 12.91 5.33
C ILE A 26 -10.47 11.41 5.01
N MET A 27 -11.53 10.70 5.35
CA MET A 27 -11.64 9.26 5.04
C MET A 27 -11.61 9.00 3.53
N ARG A 28 -12.34 9.81 2.74
CA ARG A 28 -12.36 9.70 1.28
C ARG A 28 -10.98 9.93 0.68
N SER A 29 -10.32 11.03 1.05
CA SER A 29 -8.95 11.35 0.63
C SER A 29 -7.99 10.24 1.04
N SER A 30 -8.11 9.72 2.26
CA SER A 30 -7.27 8.64 2.77
C SER A 30 -7.40 7.32 2.00
N HIS A 31 -8.56 7.06 1.38
CA HIS A 31 -8.76 5.89 0.52
C HIS A 31 -8.36 6.14 -0.93
N LYS A 32 -8.50 7.38 -1.42
CA LYS A 32 -8.25 7.76 -2.82
C LYS A 32 -6.76 8.04 -3.08
N ASN A 33 -6.14 8.82 -2.19
CA ASN A 33 -4.84 9.45 -2.42
C ASN A 33 -3.72 8.84 -1.56
N CYS A 34 -4.06 8.11 -0.50
CA CYS A 34 -3.06 7.53 0.40
C CYS A 34 -2.92 6.01 0.22
N ARG A 35 -1.68 5.55 0.12
CA ARG A 35 -1.30 4.12 0.23
C ARG A 35 -0.52 3.90 1.53
N VAL A 36 -0.78 2.78 2.20
CA VAL A 36 0.00 2.36 3.37
C VAL A 36 0.60 0.99 3.06
N GLU A 37 1.91 0.86 3.25
CA GLU A 37 2.63 -0.41 3.05
C GLU A 37 2.76 -1.20 4.36
N GLU A 38 3.28 -2.42 4.28
CA GLU A 38 3.36 -3.36 5.41
C GLU A 38 4.26 -2.84 6.55
N ASP A 39 5.26 -2.02 6.21
CA ASP A 39 6.16 -1.35 7.15
C ASP A 39 5.55 -0.10 7.80
N LYS A 40 4.27 0.19 7.49
CA LYS A 40 3.51 1.39 7.89
C LYS A 40 3.95 2.69 7.22
N SER A 41 4.84 2.63 6.22
CA SER A 41 5.14 3.81 5.41
C SER A 41 3.86 4.29 4.69
N VAL A 42 3.67 5.60 4.68
CA VAL A 42 2.50 6.25 4.06
C VAL A 42 2.96 6.96 2.81
N TYR A 43 2.26 6.74 1.71
CA TYR A 43 2.49 7.44 0.45
C TYR A 43 1.28 8.31 0.13
N LEU A 44 1.52 9.56 -0.25
CA LEU A 44 0.54 10.48 -0.83
C LEU A 44 0.88 10.61 -2.32
N ASP A 45 -0.04 10.21 -3.20
CA ASP A 45 0.15 10.26 -4.65
C ASP A 45 1.42 9.55 -5.16
N ASP A 46 1.72 8.40 -4.55
CA ASP A 46 2.91 7.57 -4.78
C ASP A 46 4.24 8.20 -4.33
N GLU A 47 4.23 9.34 -3.66
CA GLU A 47 5.39 9.91 -2.99
C GLU A 47 5.37 9.57 -1.49
N LEU A 48 6.53 9.21 -0.94
CA LEU A 48 6.65 8.90 0.49
C LEU A 48 6.32 10.17 1.29
N PHE A 49 5.31 10.07 2.14
CA PHE A 49 4.88 11.16 2.99
C PHE A 49 5.57 11.04 4.36
N ASP A 50 6.39 12.02 4.70
CA ASP A 50 7.03 12.13 6.01
C ASP A 50 6.36 13.25 6.83
N LEU A 51 5.71 12.86 7.93
CA LEU A 51 5.04 13.82 8.81
C LEU A 51 6.03 14.79 9.44
N ASP A 52 7.27 14.38 9.72
CA ASP A 52 8.26 15.21 10.41
C ASP A 52 8.62 16.46 9.62
N GLU A 53 8.60 16.38 8.28
CA GLU A 53 8.79 17.52 7.38
C GLU A 53 7.62 18.52 7.43
N HIS A 54 6.43 18.07 7.84
CA HIS A 54 5.20 18.85 7.83
C HIS A 54 4.68 19.25 9.23
N VAL A 55 5.37 18.88 10.32
CA VAL A 55 4.97 19.21 11.70
C VAL A 55 4.67 20.70 11.91
N PRO A 56 5.48 21.65 11.43
CA PRO A 56 5.18 23.09 11.61
C PRO A 56 3.83 23.48 11.00
N SER A 57 3.55 23.01 9.79
CA SER A 57 2.29 23.27 9.08
C SER A 57 1.13 22.56 9.76
N ALA A 58 1.30 21.32 10.21
CA ALA A 58 0.29 20.58 10.97
C ALA A 58 -0.13 21.32 12.25
N LEU A 59 0.84 21.86 13.00
CA LEU A 59 0.55 22.66 14.20
C LEU A 59 -0.13 23.99 13.87
N ALA A 60 0.25 24.64 12.77
CA ALA A 60 -0.42 25.84 12.31
C ALA A 60 -1.88 25.56 11.89
N ILE A 61 -2.14 24.46 11.19
CA ILE A 61 -3.50 24.01 10.84
C ILE A 61 -4.34 23.78 12.10
N LEU A 62 -3.82 23.09 13.12
CA LEU A 62 -4.58 22.85 14.35
C LEU A 62 -4.93 24.13 15.12
N ARG A 63 -4.12 25.19 14.98
CA ARG A 63 -4.42 26.51 15.56
C ARG A 63 -5.48 27.24 14.75
N ALA A 64 -5.37 27.23 13.42
CA ALA A 64 -6.29 27.92 12.52
C ALA A 64 -7.66 27.24 12.43
N ALA A 65 -7.70 25.91 12.49
CA ALA A 65 -8.91 25.11 12.30
C ALA A 65 -9.12 24.11 13.45
N PRO A 66 -9.63 24.55 14.62
CA PRO A 66 -9.75 23.71 15.81
C PRO A 66 -10.61 22.45 15.63
N HIS A 67 -11.62 22.47 14.74
CA HIS A 67 -12.46 21.31 14.46
C HIS A 67 -11.68 20.13 13.85
N ILE A 68 -10.57 20.38 13.16
CA ILE A 68 -9.66 19.34 12.64
C ILE A 68 -9.08 18.53 13.79
N LYS A 69 -8.82 19.15 14.95
CA LYS A 69 -8.37 18.45 16.16
C LYS A 69 -9.41 17.41 16.60
N ASP A 70 -10.69 17.77 16.59
CA ASP A 70 -11.77 16.86 16.99
C ASP A 70 -11.94 15.71 16.00
N ILE A 71 -11.79 15.99 14.70
CA ILE A 71 -11.78 14.94 13.66
C ILE A 71 -10.59 14.00 13.88
N ARG A 72 -9.39 14.54 14.11
CA ARG A 72 -8.17 13.77 14.39
C ARG A 72 -8.36 12.85 15.59
N PHE A 73 -8.87 13.35 16.71
CA PHE A 73 -9.11 12.54 17.92
C PHE A 73 -10.12 11.40 17.69
N LYS A 74 -11.09 11.58 16.79
CA LYS A 74 -12.07 10.53 16.46
C LYS A 74 -11.50 9.49 15.50
N LEU A 75 -10.54 9.86 14.66
CA LEU A 75 -9.97 8.97 13.64
C LEU A 75 -8.66 8.31 14.06
N VAL A 76 -7.84 8.94 14.91
CA VAL A 76 -6.50 8.47 15.26
C VAL A 76 -6.41 8.12 16.76
N PRO A 77 -5.80 6.97 17.15
CA PRO A 77 -5.22 5.93 16.29
C PRO A 77 -6.24 4.87 15.82
N GLY A 78 -7.53 5.03 16.13
CA GLY A 78 -8.52 3.96 15.99
C GLY A 78 -8.83 3.53 14.55
N MET A 79 -8.98 4.48 13.63
CA MET A 79 -9.34 4.23 12.22
C MET A 79 -8.18 4.49 11.25
N LEU A 80 -7.33 5.46 11.57
CA LEU A 80 -6.17 5.84 10.78
C LEU A 80 -4.95 5.96 11.70
N ILE A 81 -3.77 5.66 11.17
CA ILE A 81 -2.51 6.06 11.80
C ILE A 81 -2.28 7.56 11.60
N GLU A 82 -1.45 8.15 12.46
CA GLU A 82 -1.18 9.59 12.50
C GLU A 82 -0.70 10.11 11.13
N GLU A 83 0.32 9.49 10.53
CA GLU A 83 0.85 9.90 9.22
C GLU A 83 -0.20 9.83 8.11
N ARG A 84 -1.04 8.78 8.12
CA ARG A 84 -2.09 8.62 7.12
C ARG A 84 -3.19 9.68 7.24
N PHE A 85 -3.50 10.11 8.47
CA PHE A 85 -4.43 11.22 8.69
C PHE A 85 -3.89 12.52 8.09
N TRP A 86 -2.61 12.84 8.36
CA TRP A 86 -1.99 14.05 7.85
C TRP A 86 -1.80 14.00 6.33
N ALA A 87 -1.33 12.89 5.77
CA ALA A 87 -1.23 12.69 4.32
C ALA A 87 -2.57 12.95 3.63
N ALA A 88 -3.67 12.42 4.18
CA ALA A 88 -5.01 12.62 3.61
C ALA A 88 -5.44 14.09 3.68
N LEU A 89 -5.16 14.78 4.78
CA LEU A 89 -5.45 16.21 4.95
C LEU A 89 -4.64 17.07 3.97
N PHE A 90 -3.32 16.85 3.88
CA PHE A 90 -2.46 17.56 2.94
C PHE A 90 -2.83 17.28 1.49
N GLY A 91 -3.27 16.06 1.16
CA GLY A 91 -3.85 15.75 -0.14
C GLY A 91 -5.06 16.64 -0.46
N ILE A 92 -6.01 16.81 0.48
CA ILE A 92 -7.17 17.71 0.26
C ILE A 92 -6.72 19.15 0.00
N LEU A 93 -5.71 19.62 0.75
CA LEU A 93 -5.21 20.98 0.66
C LEU A 93 -4.40 21.24 -0.62
N GLN A 94 -3.63 20.27 -1.11
CA GLN A 94 -2.86 20.39 -2.35
C GLN A 94 -3.75 20.41 -3.59
N TYR A 95 -4.87 19.67 -3.59
CA TYR A 95 -5.80 19.63 -4.72
C TYR A 95 -6.87 20.73 -4.72
N GLY A 96 -6.74 21.74 -3.86
CA GLY A 96 -7.65 22.89 -3.85
C GLY A 96 -9.03 22.61 -3.26
N GLY A 97 -9.17 21.57 -2.42
CA GLY A 97 -10.36 21.31 -1.62
C GLY A 97 -11.12 20.03 -1.98
N ILE A 98 -12.36 19.96 -1.46
CA ILE A 98 -13.24 18.80 -1.62
C ILE A 98 -13.71 18.78 -3.07
N ASP A 99 -13.29 17.77 -3.81
CA ASP A 99 -13.72 17.48 -5.17
C ASP A 99 -15.23 17.14 -5.15
N ILE A 100 -16.08 18.17 -5.11
CA ILE A 100 -17.56 18.04 -5.11
C ILE A 100 -18.05 17.57 -6.49
N ASP A 101 -17.26 17.73 -7.55
CA ASP A 101 -17.68 17.47 -8.94
C ASP A 101 -16.70 16.59 -9.75
N HIS A 102 -16.39 15.36 -9.32
CA HIS A 102 -15.76 14.37 -10.24
C HIS A 102 -16.33 12.95 -10.11
N VAL A 103 -17.55 12.78 -10.60
CA VAL A 103 -18.10 11.51 -11.13
C VAL A 103 -17.68 11.27 -12.59
N ALA A 104 -17.04 12.21 -13.28
CA ALA A 104 -16.52 11.99 -14.63
C ALA A 104 -15.27 12.84 -14.88
N GLY A 105 -14.16 12.17 -15.17
CA GLY A 105 -12.85 12.80 -15.27
C GLY A 105 -12.74 13.93 -16.29
N LYS A 106 -11.93 14.92 -15.93
CA LYS A 106 -10.97 15.53 -16.83
C LYS A 106 -9.63 15.54 -16.11
N ILE A 107 -8.65 14.90 -16.74
CA ILE A 107 -7.24 15.12 -16.41
C ILE A 107 -6.84 16.26 -17.33
N ASP A 108 -6.41 17.38 -16.77
CA ASP A 108 -5.74 18.42 -17.54
C ASP A 108 -4.39 17.86 -18.01
N ASP A 109 -4.29 17.74 -19.34
CA ASP A 109 -3.18 17.16 -20.11
C ASP A 109 -2.19 18.28 -20.50
N ASP A 110 -1.74 19.08 -19.54
CA ASP A 110 -0.79 20.18 -19.74
C ASP A 110 0.55 19.94 -19.05
N TYR A 111 1.07 18.70 -19.11
CA TYR A 111 2.51 18.49 -18.96
C TYR A 111 3.20 18.70 -20.31
N GLU A 112 3.51 19.95 -20.63
CA GLU A 112 4.40 20.31 -21.73
C GLU A 112 5.77 19.64 -21.51
N THR A 113 6.11 18.75 -22.44
CA THR A 113 7.45 18.16 -22.50
C THR A 113 8.40 19.24 -22.99
N GLY A 114 8.99 19.98 -22.05
CA GLY A 114 10.09 20.90 -22.33
C GLY A 114 11.28 20.11 -22.89
N ASP A 115 11.38 20.09 -24.22
CA ASP A 115 12.54 19.62 -24.98
C ASP A 115 13.68 20.65 -24.82
N GLU A 116 14.30 20.66 -23.65
CA GLU A 116 15.60 21.33 -23.49
C GLU A 116 16.69 20.42 -24.05
N GLY A 117 16.93 20.59 -25.36
CA GLY A 117 18.06 20.01 -26.05
C GLY A 117 19.38 20.54 -25.50
N GLU A 118 19.98 19.86 -24.53
CA GLU A 118 21.36 20.10 -24.15
C GLU A 118 22.34 19.36 -25.08
N ARG A 119 22.83 20.17 -26.02
CA ARG A 119 23.92 19.90 -26.94
C ARG A 119 25.25 20.11 -26.21
N PHE A 120 25.89 19.07 -25.66
CA PHE A 120 27.30 19.15 -25.29
C PHE A 120 28.11 17.86 -25.54
N GLY A 121 29.16 18.02 -26.36
CA GLY A 121 30.50 17.50 -26.10
C GLY A 121 30.76 16.00 -26.29
N LYS A 122 31.19 15.62 -27.50
CA LYS A 122 32.09 14.48 -27.68
C LYS A 122 33.39 14.75 -26.91
N ALA A 123 33.80 13.84 -26.03
CA ALA A 123 35.17 13.74 -25.56
C ALA A 123 35.67 12.29 -25.76
N GLN A 124 36.81 12.21 -26.44
CA GLN A 124 37.49 11.00 -26.87
C GLN A 124 38.34 10.38 -25.76
N SER A 125 38.73 9.13 -26.05
CA SER A 125 39.95 8.41 -25.63
C SER A 125 40.06 7.89 -24.20
N ARG A 126 39.83 6.58 -24.12
CA ARG A 126 40.56 5.55 -23.37
C ARG A 126 42.04 5.91 -23.10
N PRO A 127 42.54 5.59 -21.90
CA PRO A 127 43.87 4.99 -21.79
C PRO A 127 43.83 3.62 -21.11
N GLU A 128 44.84 2.85 -21.49
CA GLU A 128 45.18 1.50 -21.09
C GLU A 128 45.64 1.38 -19.62
N ASP A 129 45.30 0.22 -19.05
CA ASP A 129 46.22 -0.73 -18.39
C ASP A 129 47.16 -0.19 -17.29
N TYR A 130 46.76 -0.37 -16.03
CA TYR A 130 47.70 -0.57 -14.90
C TYR A 130 47.06 -1.48 -13.84
N LEU A 131 47.48 -2.75 -13.86
CA LEU A 131 47.38 -3.68 -12.74
C LEU A 131 48.43 -3.27 -11.68
N GLU A 132 48.00 -2.59 -10.62
CA GLU A 132 48.85 -2.43 -9.43
C GLU A 132 48.12 -3.00 -8.21
N THR A 133 48.66 -4.12 -7.74
CA THR A 133 48.12 -4.91 -6.63
C THR A 133 48.45 -4.19 -5.32
N VAL A 134 47.54 -3.35 -4.82
CA VAL A 134 47.70 -2.73 -3.51
C VAL A 134 47.44 -3.76 -2.42
N ARG A 135 48.53 -4.30 -1.88
CA ARG A 135 48.55 -5.23 -0.75
C ARG A 135 48.28 -4.45 0.55
N MET A 136 47.02 -4.29 0.91
CA MET A 136 46.59 -3.74 2.21
C MET A 136 47.06 -4.66 3.34
N ARG A 137 48.05 -4.22 4.12
CA ARG A 137 48.36 -4.81 5.44
C ARG A 137 47.39 -4.23 6.45
N TYR A 138 46.56 -5.07 7.05
CA TYR A 138 45.82 -4.70 8.25
C TYR A 138 46.75 -4.88 9.44
N ASP A 139 47.21 -3.77 10.01
CA ASP A 139 47.74 -3.77 11.37
C ASP A 139 46.56 -3.64 12.34
N GLU A 140 46.31 -4.71 13.09
CA GLU A 140 45.40 -4.73 14.23
C GLU A 140 46.04 -3.97 15.41
N SER A 141 45.75 -2.68 15.56
CA SER A 141 45.72 -2.06 16.88
C SER A 141 45.10 -0.65 16.88
N ASN A 142 44.23 -0.45 17.86
CA ASN A 142 43.82 0.81 18.49
C ASN A 142 42.84 1.75 17.75
N GLY A 143 41.61 1.79 18.30
CA GLY A 143 40.89 3.02 18.64
C GLY A 143 40.68 4.06 17.55
N LEU A 144 39.66 3.86 16.72
CA LEU A 144 39.18 4.86 15.76
C LEU A 144 38.18 5.82 16.42
N GLU A 145 38.68 6.92 16.98
CA GLU A 145 37.93 8.16 17.06
C GLU A 145 37.99 8.81 15.66
N SER A 146 36.89 8.78 14.90
CA SER A 146 36.84 9.37 13.56
C SER A 146 36.66 10.90 13.65
N ASN A 147 37.75 11.65 13.60
CA ASN A 147 37.72 13.04 13.17
C ASN A 147 37.48 13.08 11.65
N ALA A 148 36.20 13.20 11.26
CA ALA A 148 35.79 13.35 9.88
C ALA A 148 36.07 14.79 9.39
N ASP A 149 37.35 15.11 9.22
CA ASP A 149 37.76 16.35 8.56
C ASP A 149 37.73 16.12 7.04
N SER A 150 36.66 16.60 6.40
CA SER A 150 36.34 16.38 4.97
C SER A 150 37.29 17.07 3.97
N THR A 151 38.39 17.64 4.45
CA THR A 151 39.29 18.51 3.69
C THR A 151 40.34 17.78 2.86
N ASN A 152 40.41 16.44 2.93
CA ASN A 152 41.45 15.65 2.24
C ASN A 152 40.93 14.71 1.14
N THR A 153 39.66 14.79 0.72
CA THR A 153 39.19 13.97 -0.41
C THR A 153 39.80 14.50 -1.73
N PRO A 154 40.62 13.70 -2.45
CA PRO A 154 41.18 14.12 -3.73
C PRO A 154 40.08 14.49 -4.73
N GLN A 155 40.29 15.59 -5.47
CA GLN A 155 39.30 16.19 -6.38
C GLN A 155 38.72 15.21 -7.42
N PHE A 156 39.52 14.22 -7.84
CA PHE A 156 39.11 13.14 -8.72
C PHE A 156 37.91 12.35 -8.17
N TYR A 157 37.93 11.99 -6.88
CA TYR A 157 36.82 11.24 -6.27
C TYR A 157 35.55 12.08 -6.15
N LEU A 158 35.67 13.39 -5.94
CA LEU A 158 34.51 14.29 -5.92
C LEU A 158 33.83 14.37 -7.28
N GLU A 159 34.62 14.35 -8.36
CA GLU A 159 34.10 14.37 -9.73
C GLU A 159 33.41 13.05 -10.08
N GLU A 160 33.98 11.92 -9.68
CA GLU A 160 33.35 10.60 -9.83
C GLU A 160 32.05 10.48 -9.01
N ILE A 161 32.02 10.97 -7.77
CA ILE A 161 30.80 10.99 -6.94
C ILE A 161 29.70 11.82 -7.61
N ARG A 162 30.04 13.01 -8.15
CA ARG A 162 29.06 13.84 -8.88
C ARG A 162 28.54 13.14 -10.13
N ALA A 163 29.41 12.47 -10.88
CA ALA A 163 29.03 11.70 -12.06
C ALA A 163 28.08 10.55 -11.71
N GLN A 164 28.35 9.84 -10.61
CA GLN A 164 27.49 8.78 -10.09
C GLN A 164 26.14 9.33 -9.61
N GLN A 165 26.12 10.43 -8.87
CA GLN A 165 24.88 11.10 -8.44
C GLN A 165 24.02 11.54 -9.64
N ALA A 166 24.63 12.14 -10.67
CA ALA A 166 23.93 12.50 -11.90
C ALA A 166 23.39 11.26 -12.65
N HIS A 167 24.11 10.14 -12.61
CA HIS A 167 23.63 8.88 -13.18
C HIS A 167 22.44 8.30 -12.40
N ILE A 168 22.49 8.29 -11.07
CA ILE A 168 21.38 7.87 -10.20
C ILE A 168 20.14 8.72 -10.49
N TYR A 169 20.31 10.04 -10.57
CA TYR A 169 19.22 10.96 -10.89
C TYR A 169 18.57 10.65 -12.26
N ARG A 170 19.37 10.36 -13.29
CA ARG A 170 18.87 9.94 -14.62
C ARG A 170 18.11 8.62 -14.55
N LEU A 171 18.60 7.64 -13.79
CA LEU A 171 17.91 6.36 -13.60
C LEU A 171 16.56 6.55 -12.88
N GLN A 172 16.53 7.36 -11.82
CA GLN A 172 15.30 7.68 -11.09
C GLN A 172 14.27 8.39 -11.99
N LYS A 173 14.71 9.35 -12.82
CA LYS A 173 13.85 9.99 -13.83
C LYS A 173 13.29 8.98 -14.84
N SER A 174 14.15 8.15 -15.42
CA SER A 174 13.74 7.09 -16.37
C SER A 174 12.74 6.10 -15.75
N LEU A 175 12.95 5.71 -14.50
CA LEU A 175 12.04 4.82 -13.76
C LEU A 175 10.65 5.45 -13.57
N ARG A 176 10.60 6.75 -13.22
CA ARG A 176 9.33 7.50 -13.12
C ARG A 176 8.59 7.53 -14.44
N GLU A 177 9.29 7.83 -15.54
CA GLU A 177 8.71 7.84 -16.89
C GLU A 177 8.18 6.46 -17.31
N ALA A 178 8.92 5.39 -17.00
CA ALA A 178 8.51 4.02 -17.28
C ALA A 178 7.28 3.61 -16.46
N ASN A 179 7.23 3.94 -15.17
CA ASN A 179 6.09 3.67 -14.30
C ASN A 179 4.84 4.45 -14.75
N HIS A 180 5.00 5.69 -15.17
CA HIS A 180 3.91 6.48 -15.76
C HIS A 180 3.37 5.83 -17.04
N LYS A 181 4.24 5.39 -17.96
CA LYS A 181 3.84 4.66 -19.18
C LYS A 181 3.08 3.37 -18.87
N THR A 182 3.56 2.60 -17.90
CA THR A 182 2.91 1.35 -17.46
C THR A 182 1.50 1.61 -16.92
N ARG A 183 1.33 2.64 -16.07
CA ARG A 183 0.00 3.04 -15.55
C ARG A 183 -0.94 3.48 -16.67
N LYS A 184 -0.46 4.28 -17.63
CA LYS A 184 -1.25 4.69 -18.80
C LYS A 184 -1.72 3.51 -19.63
N LEU A 185 -0.83 2.55 -19.91
CA LEU A 185 -1.19 1.32 -20.63
C LEU A 185 -2.18 0.45 -19.86
N ALA A 186 -2.04 0.33 -18.54
CA ALA A 186 -2.99 -0.42 -17.71
C ALA A 186 -4.40 0.19 -17.75
N LEU A 187 -4.50 1.52 -17.74
CA LEU A 187 -5.77 2.24 -17.87
C LEU A 187 -6.39 2.06 -19.26
N GLU A 188 -5.59 2.13 -20.33
CA GLU A 188 -6.05 1.86 -21.69
C GLU A 188 -6.57 0.41 -21.83
N LEU A 189 -5.86 -0.56 -21.27
CA LEU A 189 -6.26 -1.97 -21.26
C LEU A 189 -7.59 -2.17 -20.53
N HIS A 190 -7.78 -1.51 -19.38
CA HIS A 190 -9.04 -1.56 -18.65
C HIS A 190 -10.19 -0.90 -19.42
N LYS A 191 -9.96 0.24 -20.08
CA LYS A 191 -10.95 0.87 -20.98
C LYS A 191 -11.35 -0.06 -22.12
N GLU A 192 -10.39 -0.75 -22.74
CA GLU A 192 -10.66 -1.71 -23.82
C GLU A 192 -11.42 -2.95 -23.33
N GLN A 193 -11.08 -3.51 -22.16
CA GLN A 193 -11.84 -4.62 -21.56
C GLN A 193 -13.29 -4.23 -21.26
N ARG A 194 -13.52 -3.01 -20.75
CA ARG A 194 -14.87 -2.49 -20.48
C ARG A 194 -15.70 -2.30 -21.75
N LYS A 195 -15.09 -1.79 -22.83
CA LYS A 195 -15.76 -1.69 -24.15
C LYS A 195 -16.17 -3.07 -24.67
N LYS A 196 -15.31 -4.09 -24.55
CA LYS A 196 -15.63 -5.46 -24.98
C LYS A 196 -16.81 -6.07 -24.22
N GLN A 197 -16.91 -5.83 -22.91
CA GLN A 197 -18.04 -6.28 -22.12
C GLN A 197 -19.36 -5.60 -22.57
N GLN A 198 -19.34 -4.28 -22.80
CA GLN A 198 -20.51 -3.56 -23.28
C GLN A 198 -21.00 -4.00 -24.67
N CYS A 199 -20.10 -4.39 -25.58
CA CYS A 199 -20.48 -4.88 -26.90
C CYS A 199 -21.10 -6.29 -26.87
N ASN A 200 -20.68 -7.15 -25.93
CA ASN A 200 -21.22 -8.51 -25.81
C ASN A 200 -22.64 -8.51 -25.23
N ASP A 201 -22.97 -7.57 -24.36
CA ASP A 201 -24.32 -7.47 -23.76
C ASP A 201 -25.40 -7.05 -24.77
N ILE A 202 -25.01 -6.39 -25.87
CA ILE A 202 -25.94 -5.95 -26.92
C ILE A 202 -26.29 -7.11 -27.89
N ASN A 203 -25.40 -8.09 -28.06
CA ASN A 203 -25.63 -9.21 -28.99
C ASN A 203 -26.38 -10.42 -28.39
N ASN A 204 -26.63 -10.44 -27.08
CA ASN A 204 -27.33 -11.56 -26.42
C ASN A 204 -28.81 -11.28 -26.10
N GLN A 205 -29.40 -10.18 -26.60
CA GLN A 205 -30.83 -9.90 -26.43
C GLN A 205 -31.76 -10.55 -27.47
N GLY A 206 -31.26 -11.44 -28.33
CA GLY A 206 -32.10 -12.14 -29.28
C GLY A 206 -31.52 -13.49 -29.67
N ILE A 207 -31.92 -14.53 -28.94
CA ILE A 207 -32.27 -15.88 -29.42
C ILE A 207 -32.60 -16.68 -28.16
N GLY A 208 -33.89 -16.73 -27.83
CA GLY A 208 -34.41 -17.70 -26.89
C GLY A 208 -34.33 -19.08 -27.54
N VAL A 209 -33.45 -19.93 -27.02
CA VAL A 209 -33.50 -21.37 -27.27
C VAL A 209 -33.69 -22.02 -25.90
N GLU A 210 -34.94 -22.42 -25.65
CA GLU A 210 -35.28 -23.41 -24.64
C GLU A 210 -34.45 -24.67 -24.92
N LEU A 211 -33.62 -25.06 -23.96
CA LEU A 211 -33.01 -26.38 -23.95
C LEU A 211 -33.44 -27.08 -22.67
N HIS A 212 -34.21 -28.14 -22.92
CA HIS A 212 -34.83 -29.04 -21.98
C HIS A 212 -33.86 -29.53 -20.91
N SER A 213 -34.38 -29.50 -19.68
CA SER A 213 -33.90 -30.27 -18.55
C SER A 213 -34.06 -31.76 -18.82
N ASP A 214 -33.00 -32.53 -18.61
CA ASP A 214 -33.02 -33.83 -17.94
C ASP A 214 -31.61 -34.40 -17.96
N THR A 215 -31.02 -34.67 -16.79
CA THR A 215 -30.27 -35.91 -16.49
C THR A 215 -29.85 -35.90 -15.01
N LEU A 216 -30.62 -36.66 -14.24
CA LEU A 216 -30.28 -37.33 -12.99
C LEU A 216 -28.86 -37.92 -13.02
N LEU A 217 -28.01 -37.62 -12.01
CA LEU A 217 -27.11 -38.65 -11.46
C LEU A 217 -26.91 -38.50 -9.94
N LYS A 218 -27.16 -39.65 -9.31
CA LYS A 218 -27.09 -40.01 -7.89
C LYS A 218 -25.69 -39.84 -7.27
N GLY A 219 -25.69 -39.53 -5.97
CA GLY A 219 -24.94 -40.33 -4.99
C GLY A 219 -23.83 -39.63 -4.21
N SER A 220 -24.16 -39.01 -3.08
CA SER A 220 -23.28 -39.00 -1.90
C SER A 220 -24.06 -38.71 -0.63
N THR A 221 -24.27 -39.77 0.14
CA THR A 221 -25.00 -39.79 1.41
C THR A 221 -24.08 -39.29 2.52
N CYS A 222 -23.99 -37.97 2.71
CA CYS A 222 -23.46 -37.41 3.95
C CYS A 222 -24.57 -37.42 5.01
N VAL A 223 -24.44 -38.33 5.97
CA VAL A 223 -25.30 -38.41 7.16
C VAL A 223 -24.95 -37.23 8.06
N LEU A 224 -25.53 -36.06 7.79
CA LEU A 224 -25.60 -34.96 8.74
C LEU A 224 -26.84 -35.17 9.59
N SER A 225 -26.65 -35.22 10.90
CA SER A 225 -27.67 -35.32 11.93
C SER A 225 -28.66 -34.16 11.82
N SER A 226 -29.76 -34.40 11.10
CA SER A 226 -30.87 -33.47 10.95
C SER A 226 -31.68 -33.43 12.24
N THR A 227 -31.30 -32.52 13.13
CA THR A 227 -32.28 -32.01 14.10
C THR A 227 -33.44 -31.39 13.30
N PRO A 228 -34.71 -31.64 13.67
CA PRO A 228 -35.85 -31.13 12.93
C PRO A 228 -35.90 -29.60 13.05
N GLN A 229 -35.34 -28.91 12.05
CA GLN A 229 -35.41 -27.46 11.96
C GLN A 229 -36.85 -27.04 11.62
N LYS A 230 -37.43 -26.19 12.46
CA LYS A 230 -38.74 -25.58 12.19
C LYS A 230 -38.63 -24.79 10.88
N PRO A 231 -39.60 -24.92 9.96
CA PRO A 231 -39.58 -24.19 8.71
C PRO A 231 -39.59 -22.68 8.98
N HIS A 232 -38.63 -21.95 8.41
CA HIS A 232 -38.59 -20.50 8.48
C HIS A 232 -39.68 -19.91 7.56
N LYS A 233 -40.38 -18.87 8.03
CA LYS A 233 -41.45 -18.19 7.27
C LYS A 233 -40.95 -17.17 6.23
N GLY A 234 -39.63 -17.01 6.07
CA GLY A 234 -39.02 -15.99 5.21
C GLY A 234 -38.34 -16.57 3.97
N THR A 235 -38.09 -15.72 2.97
CA THR A 235 -37.30 -16.05 1.78
C THR A 235 -35.81 -15.90 2.09
N TRP A 236 -35.01 -16.90 1.75
CA TRP A 236 -33.55 -16.80 1.86
C TRP A 236 -33.01 -15.99 0.68
N GLU A 237 -32.49 -14.79 0.97
CA GLU A 237 -31.82 -13.96 -0.02
C GLU A 237 -30.30 -14.08 0.15
N MET A 238 -29.66 -14.66 -0.86
CA MET A 238 -28.20 -14.82 -0.88
C MET A 238 -27.53 -13.50 -1.27
N HIS A 239 -26.47 -13.13 -0.54
CA HIS A 239 -25.65 -11.96 -0.85
C HIS A 239 -25.10 -12.01 -2.28
N ARG A 240 -24.94 -10.84 -2.90
CA ARG A 240 -24.48 -10.72 -4.30
C ARG A 240 -23.15 -11.45 -4.53
N ASP A 241 -22.18 -11.25 -3.66
CA ASP A 241 -20.85 -11.87 -3.78
C ASP A 241 -20.91 -13.41 -3.74
N CYS A 242 -21.88 -13.97 -3.00
CA CYS A 242 -22.07 -15.41 -2.98
C CYS A 242 -22.67 -15.93 -4.31
N LYS A 243 -23.56 -15.15 -4.94
CA LYS A 243 -24.06 -15.44 -6.29
C LYS A 243 -22.92 -15.37 -7.30
N ASP A 244 -22.11 -14.31 -7.24
CA ASP A 244 -20.97 -14.11 -8.14
C ASP A 244 -19.95 -15.24 -7.98
N PHE A 245 -19.60 -15.61 -6.75
CA PHE A 245 -18.71 -16.74 -6.47
C PHE A 245 -19.26 -18.07 -7.01
N LEU A 246 -20.57 -18.31 -6.88
CA LEU A 246 -21.21 -19.51 -7.42
C LEU A 246 -21.25 -19.53 -8.96
N GLY A 247 -21.18 -18.37 -9.62
CA GLY A 247 -21.06 -18.24 -11.07
C GLY A 247 -19.66 -18.53 -11.63
N LEU A 248 -18.63 -18.58 -10.78
CA LEU A 248 -17.25 -18.82 -11.23
C LEU A 248 -16.99 -20.26 -11.70
N ASP A 249 -15.97 -20.44 -12.52
CA ASP A 249 -15.46 -21.76 -12.89
C ASP A 249 -14.94 -22.55 -11.69
N ASN A 250 -15.04 -23.88 -11.77
CA ASN A 250 -14.61 -24.77 -10.67
C ASN A 250 -13.13 -24.59 -10.30
N HIS A 251 -12.24 -24.38 -11.28
CA HIS A 251 -10.82 -24.17 -11.01
C HIS A 251 -10.55 -22.87 -10.22
N LEU A 252 -11.28 -21.80 -10.51
CA LEU A 252 -11.20 -20.52 -9.78
C LEU A 252 -11.77 -20.66 -8.37
N LYS A 253 -12.92 -21.34 -8.23
CA LYS A 253 -13.51 -21.64 -6.92
C LYS A 253 -12.55 -22.41 -6.03
N ASP A 254 -11.86 -23.41 -6.58
CA ASP A 254 -10.90 -24.21 -5.81
C ASP A 254 -9.66 -23.41 -5.43
N ASN A 255 -9.17 -22.53 -6.31
CA ASN A 255 -8.09 -21.62 -5.97
C ASN A 255 -8.48 -20.66 -4.83
N LEU A 256 -9.65 -20.03 -4.92
CA LEU A 256 -10.17 -19.14 -3.88
C LEU A 256 -10.40 -19.87 -2.55
N ARG A 257 -10.86 -21.13 -2.58
CA ARG A 257 -11.01 -21.96 -1.39
C ARG A 257 -9.65 -22.31 -0.75
N LYS A 258 -8.65 -22.64 -1.57
CA LYS A 258 -7.28 -22.90 -1.09
C LYS A 258 -6.68 -21.66 -0.44
N GLU A 259 -6.81 -20.51 -1.09
CA GLU A 259 -6.31 -19.23 -0.56
C GLU A 259 -7.06 -18.82 0.73
N LYS A 260 -8.39 -18.98 0.77
CA LYS A 260 -9.17 -18.79 2.00
C LYS A 260 -8.67 -19.69 3.14
N LYS A 261 -8.42 -20.99 2.85
CA LYS A 261 -7.90 -21.94 3.84
C LYS A 261 -6.52 -21.51 4.35
N LYS A 262 -5.64 -21.07 3.45
CA LYS A 262 -4.31 -20.57 3.80
C LYS A 262 -4.39 -19.39 4.77
N ARG A 263 -5.22 -18.38 4.47
CA ARG A 263 -5.42 -17.21 5.33
C ARG A 263 -6.01 -17.58 6.70
N LEU A 264 -6.95 -18.52 6.74
CA LEU A 264 -7.49 -19.01 8.01
C LEU A 264 -6.43 -19.71 8.87
N GLU A 265 -5.55 -20.50 8.26
CA GLU A 265 -4.45 -21.16 8.97
C GLU A 265 -3.42 -20.14 9.49
N GLU A 266 -3.14 -19.11 8.70
CA GLU A 266 -2.26 -18.01 9.09
C GLU A 266 -2.83 -17.23 10.27
N VAL A 267 -4.10 -16.80 10.21
CA VAL A 267 -4.78 -16.13 11.32
C VAL A 267 -4.80 -17.02 12.56
N ARG A 268 -5.10 -18.32 12.39
CA ARG A 268 -5.07 -19.28 13.50
C ARG A 268 -3.68 -19.37 14.13
N SER A 269 -2.63 -19.36 13.31
CA SER A 269 -1.24 -19.38 13.78
C SER A 269 -0.86 -18.08 14.50
N GLN A 270 -1.32 -16.93 14.00
CA GLN A 270 -1.12 -15.63 14.64
C GLN A 270 -1.88 -15.50 15.95
N MET A 271 -3.07 -16.09 16.06
CA MET A 271 -3.89 -16.07 17.27
C MET A 271 -3.53 -17.16 18.28
N LYS A 272 -2.60 -18.06 17.94
CA LYS A 272 -2.17 -19.21 18.73
C LYS A 272 -1.67 -18.87 20.15
N PHE A 273 -1.26 -17.62 20.38
CA PHE A 273 -0.82 -17.15 21.70
C PHE A 273 -1.99 -16.76 22.64
N ILE A 274 -3.18 -16.51 22.08
CA ILE A 274 -4.39 -16.21 22.85
C ILE A 274 -5.00 -17.55 23.24
N LEU A 275 -5.02 -17.84 24.54
CA LEU A 275 -5.60 -19.08 25.05
C LEU A 275 -7.12 -18.97 25.05
N ASP A 276 -7.81 -20.02 24.62
CA ASP A 276 -9.27 -20.10 24.65
C ASP A 276 -9.82 -20.25 26.08
N THR A 277 -9.00 -20.80 26.99
CA THR A 277 -9.30 -20.94 28.41
C THR A 277 -8.06 -20.62 29.26
N ASP A 278 -8.26 -20.37 30.55
CA ASP A 278 -7.17 -20.18 31.51
C ASP A 278 -6.50 -21.50 31.94
N ASP A 279 -6.91 -22.65 31.40
CA ASP A 279 -6.29 -23.94 31.69
C ASP A 279 -4.94 -24.07 31.00
N ILE A 280 -3.87 -24.37 31.77
CA ILE A 280 -2.51 -24.54 31.25
C ILE A 280 -2.37 -25.61 30.16
N LYS A 281 -3.27 -26.60 30.14
CA LYS A 281 -3.29 -27.66 29.11
C LYS A 281 -3.62 -27.14 27.71
N ASP A 282 -4.28 -25.98 27.63
CA ASP A 282 -4.66 -25.31 26.38
C ASP A 282 -3.56 -24.31 25.94
N SER A 283 -2.49 -24.19 26.74
CA SER A 283 -1.33 -23.36 26.38
C SER A 283 -0.45 -24.02 25.32
N TYR A 284 0.12 -23.18 24.46
CA TYR A 284 1.15 -23.62 23.53
C TYR A 284 2.53 -23.53 24.17
N GLY A 285 3.23 -24.66 24.20
CA GLY A 285 4.57 -24.76 24.71
C GLY A 285 5.27 -26.00 24.15
N LYS A 286 6.51 -26.20 24.59
CA LYS A 286 7.25 -27.44 24.37
C LYS A 286 7.90 -27.89 25.66
N TRP A 287 7.87 -29.17 25.94
CA TRP A 287 8.56 -29.74 27.09
C TRP A 287 10.07 -29.55 26.94
N SER A 288 10.73 -28.93 27.92
CA SER A 288 12.17 -28.65 27.82
C SER A 288 13.03 -29.91 27.80
N CYS A 289 12.51 -31.05 28.27
CA CYS A 289 13.24 -32.32 28.35
C CYS A 289 13.18 -33.16 27.06
N CYS A 290 12.05 -33.20 26.35
CA CYS A 290 11.87 -34.00 25.12
C CYS A 290 11.53 -33.18 23.88
N GLY A 291 11.15 -31.91 24.01
CA GLY A 291 10.70 -31.07 22.90
C GLY A 291 9.26 -31.34 22.45
N GLU A 292 8.53 -32.26 23.11
CA GLU A 292 7.14 -32.55 22.80
C GLU A 292 6.25 -31.31 22.99
N GLU A 293 5.36 -31.04 22.04
CA GLU A 293 4.48 -29.85 22.04
C GLU A 293 3.13 -30.07 22.74
N GLU A 294 2.74 -31.33 22.96
CA GLU A 294 1.50 -31.66 23.66
C GLU A 294 1.69 -31.62 25.18
N TYR A 295 0.86 -30.83 25.87
CA TYR A 295 0.87 -30.77 27.34
C TYR A 295 0.64 -32.15 27.99
N THR A 296 -0.06 -33.06 27.31
CA THR A 296 -0.35 -34.42 27.81
C THR A 296 0.67 -35.48 27.39
N ALA A 297 1.85 -35.09 26.88
CA ALA A 297 2.87 -36.05 26.46
C ALA A 297 3.29 -36.98 27.62
N ASN A 298 3.41 -38.27 27.32
CA ASN A 298 4.02 -39.24 28.23
C ASN A 298 5.50 -38.87 28.35
N GLY A 299 5.91 -38.27 29.46
CA GLY A 299 7.24 -37.68 29.64
C GLY A 299 8.43 -38.59 29.31
N CYS A 300 9.66 -38.04 29.35
CA CYS A 300 10.86 -38.77 28.96
C CYS A 300 11.05 -40.06 29.79
N ALA A 301 11.32 -41.17 29.08
CA ALA A 301 11.87 -42.39 29.67
C ALA A 301 13.35 -42.22 30.03
#